data_AF-A0A6L7TEI5-F1
#
_entry.id   AF-A0A6L7TEI5-F1
#
_cell.length_a   1.000
_cell.length_b   1.000
_cell.length_c   1.000
_cell.angle_alpha   90.00
_cell.angle_beta   90.00
_cell.angle_gamma   90.00
#
_symmetry.space_group_name_H-M   'P 1'
#
loop_
_entity.id
_entity.type
_entity.pdbx_description
1 polymer ?
#
loop_
_entity_poly.entity_id
_entity_poly.type
_entity_poly.pdbx_seq_one_letter_code
_entity_poly.pdbx_strand_id
1 'polypeptide(L)'
;MSAFVKDRLYISLGIGVFVGGLLAAIACIFWSNFGHDSSDRTSEYRTQPADEIRPQLVLSGSEDFNELDDSVSNFELTASLRSLLVTKGETDLLHLLNQNANTKSKIVRQTVSSLVFERLVDLDPNMALKHALDLQGQQQIDSLQTVFREWALLDMDAAIAAGKSLDHLFATVALRSVVLARNDLSETMRHDIEHHLGDDNFIQTVIAEEPIWLQTQNPEEAWRMAIGDGKQLTDKVGLLASIAEVWWRQDSEGVLQKMVEATEPTSDQWNSETHVALRVLVQALTEHSPQEVFEQAVSLSEPFREALVRAVSEHWSQFDPRAAFIAASAHESDVRRKILTRIVAEIWARSNPYELIDFTSSLLAKPSREIAMEEAILSLGRSNRDEAIELLQDAHGKGFVAMNSLDTFFSDWTKEDRHAAIHWILSDQDLKEHERKGILRVILETIEIDDAQDRARAWATLSRRWHQSVEEHESELVGLLAKTDIESAISLLPNLRRESKLASISGVGRILVSSDQPNRALKLADLLMEDQRSDYYSSIFLQWSGNNYKHLLKTIESLPTKKI
;
A
#
# COMPACT_ATOMS: atom_id res chain seq x y z
N MET A 1 24.89 25.26 -33.61
CA MET A 1 23.69 24.71 -32.94
C MET A 1 23.96 23.42 -32.15
N SER A 2 24.93 22.57 -32.49
CA SER A 2 25.23 21.34 -31.70
C SER A 2 26.12 21.55 -30.47
N ALA A 3 26.87 22.66 -30.36
CA ALA A 3 27.66 22.98 -29.17
C ALA A 3 26.80 23.52 -28.00
N PHE A 4 25.71 24.23 -28.31
CA PHE A 4 24.86 24.89 -27.31
C PHE A 4 23.93 23.91 -26.55
N VAL A 5 23.72 22.70 -27.08
CA VAL A 5 22.87 21.67 -26.48
C VAL A 5 23.65 20.79 -25.48
N LYS A 6 24.98 20.67 -25.64
CA LYS A 6 25.81 19.89 -24.71
C LYS A 6 26.01 20.59 -23.36
N ASP A 7 26.17 21.91 -23.35
CA ASP A 7 26.45 22.64 -22.10
C ASP A 7 25.24 22.69 -21.15
N ARG A 8 24.01 22.71 -21.67
CA ARG A 8 22.80 22.63 -20.83
C ARG A 8 22.56 21.25 -20.21
N LEU A 9 23.02 20.17 -20.87
CA LEU A 9 22.86 18.81 -20.34
C LEU A 9 23.80 18.52 -19.16
N TYR A 10 24.99 19.14 -19.15
CA TYR A 10 25.95 19.00 -18.04
C TYR A 10 25.53 19.80 -16.79
N ILE A 11 24.88 20.95 -16.96
CA ILE A 11 24.38 21.76 -15.84
C ILE A 11 23.17 21.09 -15.17
N SER A 12 22.25 20.49 -15.94
CA SER A 12 21.11 19.76 -15.35
C SER A 12 21.51 18.47 -14.63
N LEU A 13 22.54 17.76 -15.11
CA LEU A 13 23.09 16.60 -14.42
C LEU A 13 23.86 16.97 -13.14
N GLY A 14 24.52 18.14 -13.12
CA GLY A 14 25.23 18.64 -11.93
C GLY A 14 24.30 18.98 -10.76
N ILE A 15 23.16 19.62 -11.05
CA ILE A 15 22.16 20.01 -10.03
C ILE A 15 21.46 18.78 -9.44
N GLY A 16 21.09 17.80 -10.27
CA GLY A 16 20.45 16.56 -9.80
C GLY A 16 21.32 15.72 -8.86
N VAL A 17 22.62 15.65 -9.11
CA VAL A 17 23.57 14.93 -8.23
C VAL A 17 23.78 15.68 -6.90
N PHE A 18 23.72 17.01 -6.91
CA PHE A 18 23.91 17.81 -5.69
C PHE A 18 22.70 17.74 -4.75
N VAL A 19 21.47 17.79 -5.30
CA VAL A 19 20.23 17.67 -4.52
C VAL A 19 20.06 16.24 -3.98
N GLY A 20 20.34 15.22 -4.80
CA GLY A 20 20.32 13.82 -4.36
C GLY A 20 21.37 13.51 -3.28
N GLY A 21 22.56 14.11 -3.37
CA GLY A 21 23.61 13.99 -2.34
C GLY A 21 23.25 14.66 -1.01
N LEU A 22 22.57 15.82 -1.05
CA LEU A 22 22.12 16.53 0.14
C LEU A 22 21.03 15.74 0.90
N LEU A 23 20.06 15.16 0.17
CA LEU A 23 19.00 14.34 0.77
C LEU A 23 19.54 13.03 1.35
N ALA A 24 20.49 12.37 0.68
CA ALA A 24 21.16 11.18 1.22
C ALA A 24 22.01 11.49 2.47
N ALA A 25 22.67 12.65 2.52
CA ALA A 25 23.42 13.09 3.69
C ALA A 25 22.51 13.38 4.89
N ILE A 26 21.33 13.97 4.66
CA ILE A 26 20.32 14.18 5.72
C ILE A 26 19.81 12.83 6.24
N ALA A 27 19.51 11.86 5.36
CA ALA A 27 19.08 10.52 5.75
C ALA A 27 20.16 9.74 6.53
N CYS A 28 21.44 9.84 6.15
CA CYS A 28 22.54 9.20 6.88
C CYS A 28 22.80 9.80 8.26
N ILE A 29 22.61 11.12 8.43
CA ILE A 29 22.73 11.79 9.74
C ILE A 29 21.62 11.34 10.71
N PHE A 30 20.43 11.02 10.19
CA PHE A 30 19.33 10.50 10.99
C PHE A 30 19.51 9.03 11.38
N TRP A 31 20.03 8.18 10.48
CA TRP A 31 20.21 6.75 10.77
C TRP A 31 21.31 6.48 11.81
N SER A 32 22.37 7.30 11.88
CA SER A 32 23.45 7.10 12.86
C SER A 32 23.05 7.38 14.32
N ASN A 33 21.90 8.02 14.57
CA ASN A 33 21.46 8.40 15.91
C ASN A 33 20.54 7.37 16.61
N PHE A 34 20.11 6.31 15.93
CA PHE A 34 19.14 5.34 16.47
C PHE A 34 19.71 3.95 16.84
N GLY A 35 21.03 3.81 16.92
CA GLY A 35 21.68 2.55 17.28
C GLY A 35 22.00 2.41 18.77
N HIS A 36 21.01 2.10 19.63
CA HIS A 36 21.07 1.08 20.69
C HIS A 36 19.98 1.23 21.77
N ASP A 37 19.42 0.06 22.11
CA ASP A 37 18.84 -0.37 23.39
C ASP A 37 17.35 -0.05 23.66
N SER A 38 16.48 -0.98 23.24
CA SER A 38 15.10 -1.10 23.71
C SER A 38 14.80 -2.55 24.11
N SER A 39 15.31 -2.98 25.27
CA SER A 39 14.71 -4.07 26.03
C SER A 39 14.61 -3.68 27.50
N ASP A 40 13.46 -3.97 28.11
CA ASP A 40 13.09 -3.78 29.53
C ASP A 40 12.68 -2.38 30.00
N ARG A 41 11.46 -1.95 29.64
CA ARG A 41 10.57 -1.20 30.55
C ARG A 41 9.09 -1.51 30.31
N THR A 42 8.55 -2.45 31.09
CA THR A 42 7.11 -2.59 31.32
C THR A 42 6.76 -2.20 32.75
N SER A 43 5.58 -1.57 32.88
CA SER A 43 4.73 -1.35 34.07
C SER A 43 5.14 -0.30 35.11
N GLU A 44 4.45 0.85 35.11
CA GLU A 44 3.50 1.28 36.17
C GLU A 44 3.06 2.74 35.90
N TYR A 45 1.89 2.95 35.28
CA TYR A 45 1.26 4.27 35.24
C TYR A 45 0.21 4.37 36.36
N ARG A 46 0.58 5.09 37.42
CA ARG A 46 -0.32 5.52 38.49
C ARG A 46 -0.96 6.84 38.08
N THR A 47 -2.28 6.91 38.06
CA THR A 47 -3.04 8.14 37.80
C THR A 47 -2.76 9.18 38.88
N GLN A 48 -2.02 10.25 38.56
CA GLN A 48 -1.93 11.46 39.37
C GLN A 48 -3.11 12.41 39.07
N PRO A 49 -3.66 13.11 40.08
CA PRO A 49 -4.78 14.04 39.90
C PRO A 49 -4.37 15.30 39.12
N ALA A 50 -5.29 15.80 38.29
CA ALA A 50 -5.08 16.83 37.26
C ALA A 50 -4.86 18.27 37.78
N ASP A 51 -4.83 18.51 39.10
CA ASP A 51 -4.86 19.87 39.66
C ASP A 51 -3.48 20.43 40.08
N GLU A 52 -2.36 19.75 39.77
CA GLU A 52 -1.03 20.17 40.25
C GLU A 52 0.11 20.20 39.22
N ILE A 53 -0.19 20.09 37.91
CA ILE A 53 0.83 20.28 36.87
C ILE A 53 0.91 21.77 36.52
N ARG A 54 1.47 22.57 37.42
CA ARG A 54 2.19 23.77 36.95
C ARG A 54 3.49 23.25 36.35
N PRO A 55 3.84 23.54 35.09
CA PRO A 55 5.16 23.21 34.58
C PRO A 55 6.16 23.83 35.54
N GLN A 56 6.89 22.99 36.29
CA GLN A 56 8.04 23.46 37.04
C GLN A 56 8.98 23.98 35.97
N LEU A 57 9.12 25.31 35.89
CA LEU A 57 10.06 25.95 34.99
C LEU A 57 11.42 25.29 35.24
N VAL A 58 11.87 24.47 34.30
CA VAL A 58 13.11 23.67 34.38
C VAL A 58 14.31 24.58 34.66
N LEU A 59 14.20 25.87 34.30
CA LEU A 59 15.19 26.91 34.52
C LEU A 59 14.98 27.74 35.79
N SER A 60 14.32 27.23 36.84
CA SER A 60 14.12 27.97 38.09
C SER A 60 15.43 28.13 38.90
N GLY A 61 16.39 28.90 38.37
CA GLY A 61 17.57 29.40 39.09
C GLY A 61 18.93 29.07 38.48
N SER A 62 19.03 28.09 37.58
CA SER A 62 20.28 27.73 36.88
C SER A 62 20.31 28.39 35.51
N GLU A 63 21.22 29.35 35.30
CA GLU A 63 21.57 29.89 33.96
C GLU A 63 22.57 28.99 33.23
N ASP A 64 22.88 27.79 33.76
CA ASP A 64 23.85 26.88 33.18
C ASP A 64 23.18 25.86 32.24
N PHE A 65 23.19 26.18 30.94
CA PHE A 65 22.66 25.30 29.89
C PHE A 65 23.39 23.95 29.81
N ASN A 66 24.56 23.80 30.43
CA ASN A 66 25.28 22.53 30.45
C ASN A 66 24.60 21.45 31.31
N GLU A 67 23.67 21.84 32.18
CA GLU A 67 22.88 20.93 33.00
C GLU A 67 21.65 20.38 32.26
N LEU A 68 21.28 20.97 31.12
CA LEU A 68 20.20 20.48 30.28
C LEU A 68 20.70 19.31 29.43
N ASP A 69 20.12 18.13 29.66
CA ASP A 69 20.32 16.97 28.80
C ASP A 69 19.22 16.88 27.72
N ASP A 70 19.34 15.88 26.84
CA ASP A 70 18.39 15.64 25.76
C ASP A 70 17.03 15.10 26.25
N SER A 71 16.81 14.96 27.58
CA SER A 71 15.54 14.47 28.14
C SER A 71 14.47 15.55 28.28
N VAL A 72 14.84 16.83 28.24
CA VAL A 72 13.88 17.94 28.30
C VAL A 72 13.15 18.06 26.97
N SER A 73 11.82 18.11 27.01
CA SER A 73 11.04 18.27 25.77
C SER A 73 11.34 19.62 25.11
N ASN A 74 11.42 19.64 23.77
CA ASN A 74 11.67 20.87 23.00
C ASN A 74 10.66 21.98 23.33
N PHE A 75 9.42 21.60 23.66
CA PHE A 75 8.36 22.52 24.06
C PHE A 75 8.67 23.21 25.40
N GLU A 76 8.98 22.44 26.44
CA GLU A 76 9.29 22.98 27.79
C GLU A 76 10.53 23.87 27.76
N LEU A 77 11.56 23.44 27.02
CA LEU A 77 12.77 24.22 26.80
C LEU A 77 12.44 25.57 26.15
N THR A 78 11.70 25.56 25.04
CA THR A 78 11.34 26.77 24.30
C THR A 78 10.50 27.74 25.15
N ALA A 79 9.49 27.24 25.87
CA ALA A 79 8.64 28.07 26.72
C ALA A 79 9.44 28.71 27.87
N SER A 80 10.33 27.93 28.51
CA SER A 80 11.16 28.41 29.62
C SER A 80 12.16 29.47 29.15
N LEU A 81 12.81 29.24 28.00
CA LEU A 81 13.75 30.19 27.41
C LEU A 81 13.06 31.49 26.99
N ARG A 82 11.90 31.44 26.32
CA ARG A 82 11.17 32.65 25.94
C ARG A 82 10.82 33.51 27.15
N SER A 83 10.36 32.90 28.24
CA SER A 83 10.08 33.62 29.50
C SER A 83 11.32 34.30 30.08
N LEU A 84 12.46 33.61 30.08
CA LEU A 84 13.74 34.15 30.56
C LEU A 84 14.20 35.35 29.71
N LEU A 85 14.20 35.19 28.38
CA LEU A 85 14.78 36.15 27.43
C LEU A 85 14.03 37.48 27.37
N VAL A 86 12.74 37.52 27.68
CA VAL A 86 11.94 38.76 27.70
C VAL A 86 12.54 39.81 28.63
N THR A 87 13.13 39.39 29.76
CA THR A 87 13.66 40.29 30.79
C THR A 87 15.12 40.68 30.59
N LYS A 88 15.81 40.04 29.65
CA LYS A 88 17.26 40.14 29.47
C LYS A 88 17.60 41.30 28.54
N GLY A 89 18.60 42.08 28.93
CA GLY A 89 19.18 43.12 28.10
C GLY A 89 20.17 42.54 27.09
N GLU A 90 20.61 43.37 26.15
CA GLU A 90 21.59 43.01 25.11
C GLU A 90 22.84 42.32 25.66
N THR A 91 23.49 42.91 26.68
CA THR A 91 24.69 42.33 27.32
C THR A 91 24.44 40.94 27.89
N ASP A 92 23.26 40.72 28.49
CA ASP A 92 22.91 39.42 29.06
C ASP A 92 22.70 38.37 27.97
N LEU A 93 22.08 38.76 26.85
CA LEU A 93 21.85 37.88 25.70
C LEU A 93 23.17 37.44 25.07
N LEU A 94 24.13 38.35 24.91
CA LEU A 94 25.47 38.00 24.42
C LEU A 94 26.22 37.07 25.37
N HIS A 95 26.04 37.26 26.69
CA HIS A 95 26.58 36.33 27.68
C HIS A 95 25.98 34.93 27.51
N LEU A 96 24.66 34.83 27.33
CA LEU A 96 23.98 33.55 27.09
C LEU A 96 24.46 32.85 25.81
N LEU A 97 24.69 33.57 24.70
CA LEU A 97 25.25 32.99 23.48
C LEU A 97 26.65 32.40 23.70
N ASN A 98 27.50 33.12 24.45
CA ASN A 98 28.85 32.65 24.76
C ASN A 98 28.84 31.41 25.67
N GLN A 99 27.95 31.37 26.65
CA GLN A 99 27.77 30.17 27.48
C GLN A 99 27.28 28.99 26.65
N ASN A 100 26.30 29.24 25.77
CA ASN A 100 25.67 28.23 24.94
C ASN A 100 26.64 27.55 23.97
N ALA A 101 27.73 28.22 23.57
CA ALA A 101 28.76 27.64 22.72
C ALA A 101 29.35 26.33 23.30
N ASN A 102 29.31 26.16 24.63
CA ASN A 102 29.81 24.99 25.34
C ASN A 102 28.75 23.91 25.62
N THR A 103 27.46 24.18 25.36
CA THR A 103 26.36 23.24 25.62
C THR A 103 26.56 21.94 24.84
N LYS A 104 26.61 20.79 25.53
CA LYS A 104 26.89 19.48 24.89
C LYS A 104 25.82 19.07 23.88
N SER A 105 24.54 19.25 24.22
CA SER A 105 23.44 18.93 23.32
C SER A 105 23.42 19.89 22.12
N LYS A 106 23.51 19.32 20.92
CA LYS A 106 23.41 20.10 19.67
C LYS A 106 22.03 20.76 19.53
N ILE A 107 20.97 20.06 19.92
CA ILE A 107 19.60 20.53 19.81
C ILE A 107 19.38 21.70 20.76
N VAL A 108 19.74 21.56 22.04
CA VAL A 108 19.65 22.65 23.03
C VAL A 108 20.45 23.85 22.54
N ARG A 109 21.67 23.62 22.03
CA ARG A 109 22.52 24.69 21.50
C ARG A 109 21.84 25.46 20.37
N GLN A 110 21.27 24.76 19.39
CA GLN A 110 20.58 25.40 18.26
C GLN A 110 19.34 26.17 18.72
N THR A 111 18.52 25.58 19.60
CA THR A 111 17.30 26.21 20.13
C THR A 111 17.62 27.49 20.92
N VAL A 112 18.60 27.45 21.83
CA VAL A 112 19.02 28.62 22.61
C VAL A 112 19.56 29.72 21.69
N SER A 113 20.45 29.37 20.74
CA SER A 113 21.00 30.35 19.80
C SER A 113 19.90 31.02 18.97
N SER A 114 18.95 30.26 18.43
CA SER A 114 17.84 30.81 17.64
C SER A 114 16.99 31.79 18.46
N LEU A 115 16.59 31.43 19.67
CA LEU A 115 15.75 32.29 20.52
C LEU A 115 16.50 33.54 21.00
N VAL A 116 17.80 33.43 21.28
CA VAL A 116 18.61 34.59 21.67
C VAL A 116 18.80 35.54 20.50
N PHE A 117 19.06 35.04 19.28
CA PHE A 117 19.13 35.90 18.10
C PHE A 117 17.79 36.55 17.75
N GLU A 118 16.67 35.83 17.89
CA GLU A 118 15.32 36.42 17.76
C GLU A 118 15.16 37.62 18.69
N ARG A 119 15.53 37.47 19.96
CA ARG A 119 15.46 38.56 20.93
C ARG A 119 16.46 39.69 20.68
N LEU A 120 17.67 39.39 20.21
CA LEU A 120 18.66 40.41 19.87
C LEU A 120 18.19 41.27 18.69
N VAL A 121 17.52 40.67 17.71
CA VAL A 121 16.96 41.41 16.57
C VAL A 121 15.87 42.38 17.00
N ASP A 122 15.02 42.03 17.97
CA ASP A 122 14.05 42.97 18.56
C ASP A 122 14.70 44.21 19.18
N LEU A 123 15.90 44.04 19.75
CA LEU A 123 16.61 45.10 20.48
C LEU A 123 17.52 45.93 19.57
N ASP A 124 18.37 45.27 18.79
CA ASP A 124 19.30 45.86 17.83
C ASP A 124 19.66 44.84 16.71
N PRO A 125 18.99 44.92 15.54
CA PRO A 125 19.25 44.03 14.42
C PRO A 125 20.70 44.09 13.88
N ASN A 126 21.34 45.27 13.94
CA ASN A 126 22.71 45.43 13.44
C ASN A 126 23.70 44.71 14.34
N MET A 127 23.46 44.77 15.65
CA MET A 127 24.26 44.02 16.61
C MET A 127 24.08 42.51 16.43
N ALA A 128 22.84 42.06 16.29
CA ALA A 128 22.53 40.66 16.02
C ALA A 128 23.27 40.17 14.76
N LEU A 129 23.23 40.95 13.67
CA LEU A 129 23.96 40.66 12.44
C LEU A 129 25.47 40.59 12.67
N LYS A 130 26.05 41.57 13.36
CA LYS A 130 27.49 41.59 13.65
C LYS A 130 27.93 40.33 14.39
N HIS A 131 27.20 39.95 15.44
CA HIS A 131 27.51 38.74 16.20
C HIS A 131 27.30 37.46 15.39
N ALA A 132 26.25 37.40 14.56
CA ALA A 132 26.05 36.27 13.66
C ALA A 132 27.23 36.11 12.70
N LEU A 133 27.77 37.22 12.15
CA LEU A 133 28.93 37.20 11.26
C LEU A 133 30.24 36.81 11.96
N ASP A 134 30.38 37.05 13.26
CA ASP A 134 31.56 36.66 14.04
C ASP A 134 31.61 35.13 14.33
N LEU A 135 30.49 34.42 14.14
CA LEU A 135 30.43 32.96 14.25
C LEU A 135 31.10 32.28 13.05
N GLN A 136 31.38 30.97 13.17
CA GLN A 136 32.02 30.18 12.12
C GLN A 136 31.20 28.94 11.72
N GLY A 137 31.34 28.54 10.46
CA GLY A 137 30.75 27.31 9.92
C GLY A 137 29.22 27.33 9.93
N GLN A 138 28.60 26.20 10.30
CA GLN A 138 27.15 26.05 10.28
C GLN A 138 26.43 27.01 11.23
N GLN A 139 27.03 27.33 12.39
CA GLN A 139 26.42 28.25 13.36
C GLN A 139 26.27 29.66 12.80
N GLN A 140 27.21 30.10 11.95
CA GLN A 140 27.12 31.39 11.26
C GLN A 140 25.92 31.42 10.31
N ILE A 141 25.74 30.36 9.52
CA ILE A 141 24.63 30.23 8.56
C ILE A 141 23.28 30.20 9.31
N ASP A 142 23.13 29.33 10.31
CA ASP A 142 21.89 29.19 11.10
C ASP A 142 21.51 30.52 11.79
N SER A 143 22.51 31.24 12.30
CA SER A 143 22.30 32.53 12.97
C SER A 143 21.94 33.64 12.00
N LEU A 144 22.60 33.71 10.83
CA LEU A 144 22.23 34.65 9.76
C LEU A 144 20.80 34.41 9.28
N GLN A 145 20.41 33.13 9.11
CA GLN A 145 19.05 32.79 8.71
C GLN A 145 18.02 33.30 9.72
N THR A 146 18.29 33.11 11.01
CA THR A 146 17.45 33.60 12.09
C THR A 146 17.38 35.12 12.09
N VAL A 147 18.55 35.79 12.06
CA VAL A 147 18.64 37.26 12.10
C VAL A 147 17.85 37.89 10.96
N PHE A 148 18.06 37.46 9.72
CA PHE A 148 17.39 38.07 8.57
C PHE A 148 15.90 37.72 8.47
N ARG A 149 15.48 36.54 8.96
CA ARG A 149 14.06 36.19 9.06
C ARG A 149 13.34 37.14 10.01
N GLU A 150 13.85 37.29 11.24
CA GLU A 150 13.20 38.16 12.24
C GLU A 150 13.32 39.64 11.86
N TRP A 151 14.43 40.06 11.27
CA TRP A 151 14.61 41.44 10.83
C TRP A 151 13.63 41.78 9.70
N ALA A 152 13.38 40.86 8.76
CA ALA A 152 12.39 41.08 7.71
C ALA A 152 10.95 41.24 8.24
N LEU A 153 10.62 40.62 9.38
CA LEU A 153 9.33 40.80 10.03
C LEU A 153 9.20 42.20 10.66
N LEU A 154 10.29 42.74 11.21
CA LEU A 154 10.34 44.09 11.82
C LEU A 154 10.44 45.22 10.78
N ASP A 155 11.42 45.14 9.89
CA ASP A 155 11.75 46.15 8.88
C ASP A 155 12.35 45.47 7.64
N MET A 156 11.48 45.11 6.70
CA MET A 156 11.83 44.40 5.47
C MET A 156 12.82 45.18 4.59
N ASP A 157 12.65 46.49 4.45
CA ASP A 157 13.51 47.32 3.61
C ASP A 157 14.95 47.37 4.19
N ALA A 158 15.07 47.55 5.50
CA ALA A 158 16.36 47.53 6.19
C ALA A 158 17.03 46.15 6.09
N ALA A 159 16.28 45.07 6.26
CA ALA A 159 16.80 43.70 6.14
C ALA A 159 17.32 43.42 4.71
N ILE A 160 16.59 43.83 3.66
CA ILE A 160 17.06 43.68 2.27
C ILE A 160 18.34 44.50 2.05
N ALA A 161 18.36 45.76 2.50
CA ALA A 161 19.53 46.63 2.34
C ALA A 161 20.77 46.05 3.04
N ALA A 162 20.61 45.52 4.26
CA ALA A 162 21.68 44.88 5.01
C ALA A 162 22.14 43.58 4.33
N GLY A 163 21.21 42.75 3.84
CA GLY A 163 21.54 41.50 3.15
C GLY A 163 22.37 41.75 1.89
N LYS A 164 22.05 42.79 1.12
CA LYS A 164 22.81 43.19 -0.09
C LYS A 164 24.21 43.75 0.18
N SER A 165 24.50 44.12 1.42
CA SER A 165 25.81 44.63 1.82
C SER A 165 26.81 43.53 2.19
N LEU A 166 26.33 42.29 2.31
CA LEU A 166 27.14 41.13 2.66
C LEU A 166 27.87 40.55 1.44
N ASP A 167 28.91 39.76 1.69
CA ASP A 167 29.56 38.95 0.64
C ASP A 167 28.56 37.96 0.02
N HIS A 168 28.74 37.62 -1.26
CA HIS A 168 27.78 36.85 -2.08
C HIS A 168 27.18 35.62 -1.39
N LEU A 169 28.01 34.82 -0.71
CA LEU A 169 27.57 33.63 0.03
C LEU A 169 26.55 33.98 1.13
N PHE A 170 26.85 35.00 1.94
CA PHE A 170 26.00 35.42 3.05
C PHE A 170 24.82 36.26 2.58
N ALA A 171 24.98 37.05 1.52
CA ALA A 171 23.87 37.75 0.86
C ALA A 171 22.82 36.75 0.36
N THR A 172 23.25 35.62 -0.21
CA THR A 172 22.35 34.54 -0.65
C THR A 172 21.55 33.97 0.53
N VAL A 173 22.21 33.66 1.65
CA VAL A 173 21.55 33.15 2.86
C VAL A 173 20.58 34.18 3.44
N ALA A 174 21.04 35.43 3.59
CA ALA A 174 20.27 36.53 4.15
C ALA A 174 19.00 36.83 3.33
N LEU A 175 19.16 37.07 2.03
CA LEU A 175 18.05 37.42 1.15
C LEU A 175 17.09 36.25 0.94
N ARG A 176 17.57 34.99 1.00
CA ARG A 176 16.69 33.81 1.04
C ARG A 176 15.81 33.82 2.28
N SER A 177 16.38 34.10 3.44
CA SER A 177 15.62 34.19 4.70
C SER A 177 14.61 35.33 4.70
N VAL A 178 14.94 36.47 4.08
CA VAL A 178 13.97 37.57 3.90
C VAL A 178 12.80 37.12 3.03
N VAL A 179 13.07 36.46 1.90
CA VAL A 179 12.03 35.99 0.97
C VAL A 179 11.12 34.96 1.63
N LEU A 180 11.67 34.02 2.41
CA LEU A 180 10.90 33.02 3.14
C LEU A 180 10.09 33.60 4.31
N ALA A 181 10.50 34.75 4.86
CA ALA A 181 9.81 35.39 5.98
C ALA A 181 8.60 36.25 5.55
N ARG A 182 8.55 36.66 4.28
CA ARG A 182 7.64 37.72 3.80
C ARG A 182 6.98 37.35 2.46
N ASN A 183 5.70 36.99 2.54
CA ASN A 183 4.92 36.66 1.35
C ASN A 183 4.43 37.91 0.58
N ASP A 184 4.60 39.10 1.16
CA ASP A 184 4.14 40.39 0.65
C ASP A 184 5.21 41.20 -0.12
N LEU A 185 6.35 40.58 -0.46
CA LEU A 185 7.38 41.20 -1.30
C LEU A 185 6.82 41.64 -2.66
N SER A 186 6.96 42.93 -2.97
CA SER A 186 6.60 43.49 -4.28
C SER A 186 7.41 42.85 -5.41
N GLU A 187 6.86 42.80 -6.62
CA GLU A 187 7.57 42.29 -7.81
C GLU A 187 8.88 43.04 -8.06
N THR A 188 8.90 44.35 -7.79
CA THR A 188 10.10 45.18 -7.85
C THR A 188 11.18 44.75 -6.85
N MET A 189 10.80 44.42 -5.61
CA MET A 189 11.75 43.94 -4.59
C MET A 189 12.30 42.55 -4.96
N ARG A 190 11.43 41.66 -5.46
CA ARG A 190 11.84 40.33 -5.92
C ARG A 190 12.88 40.43 -7.03
N HIS A 191 12.61 41.24 -8.05
CA HIS A 191 13.53 41.43 -9.18
C HIS A 191 14.87 42.06 -8.75
N ASP A 192 14.82 43.01 -7.81
CA ASP A 192 16.01 43.68 -7.28
C ASP A 192 16.88 42.72 -6.44
N ILE A 193 16.28 41.75 -5.74
CA ILE A 193 16.99 40.66 -5.06
C ILE A 193 17.66 39.72 -6.09
N GLU A 194 16.93 39.27 -7.11
CA GLU A 194 17.46 38.37 -8.16
C GLU A 194 18.65 39.01 -8.89
N HIS A 195 18.48 40.27 -9.32
CA HIS A 195 19.53 41.02 -10.00
C HIS A 195 20.78 41.17 -9.12
N HIS A 196 20.61 41.41 -7.81
CA HIS A 196 21.74 41.52 -6.89
C HIS A 196 22.50 40.20 -6.72
N LEU A 197 21.80 39.07 -6.63
CA LEU A 197 22.40 37.76 -6.46
C LEU A 197 22.99 37.19 -7.77
N GLY A 198 22.61 37.75 -8.92
CA GLY A 198 23.04 37.28 -10.23
C GLY A 198 22.40 35.93 -10.61
N ASP A 199 21.23 35.63 -10.04
CA ASP A 199 20.46 34.41 -10.29
C ASP A 199 19.00 34.78 -10.60
N ASP A 200 18.70 34.80 -11.90
CA ASP A 200 17.39 35.15 -12.45
C ASP A 200 16.26 34.18 -12.01
N ASN A 201 16.60 33.04 -11.39
CA ASN A 201 15.62 32.07 -10.88
C ASN A 201 15.68 31.91 -9.36
N PHE A 202 16.40 32.77 -8.65
CA PHE A 202 16.56 32.66 -7.21
C PHE A 202 15.22 32.64 -6.50
N ILE A 203 14.32 33.59 -6.80
CA ILE A 203 13.02 33.69 -6.13
C ILE A 203 12.15 32.48 -6.46
N GLN A 204 12.17 32.00 -7.71
CA GLN A 204 11.43 30.78 -8.08
C GLN A 204 11.94 29.55 -7.34
N THR A 205 13.26 29.46 -7.13
CA THR A 205 13.88 28.38 -6.36
C THR A 205 13.48 28.46 -4.89
N VAL A 206 13.50 29.66 -4.30
CA VAL A 206 13.12 29.86 -2.89
C VAL A 206 11.62 29.60 -2.67
N ILE A 207 10.75 30.06 -3.58
CA ILE A 207 9.30 29.78 -3.54
C ILE A 207 9.05 28.26 -3.67
N ALA A 208 9.80 27.57 -4.54
CA ALA A 208 9.66 26.13 -4.69
C ALA A 208 10.05 25.35 -3.42
N GLU A 209 10.83 25.94 -2.51
CA GLU A 209 11.23 25.38 -1.21
C GLU A 209 10.36 25.87 -0.05
N GLU A 210 9.49 26.85 -0.24
CA GLU A 210 8.61 27.41 0.79
C GLU A 210 7.79 26.33 1.53
N PRO A 211 7.22 25.30 0.86
CA PRO A 211 6.52 24.23 1.56
C PRO A 211 7.42 23.44 2.53
N ILE A 212 8.71 23.29 2.25
CA ILE A 212 9.66 22.57 3.13
C ILE A 212 9.87 23.33 4.44
N TRP A 213 9.83 24.66 4.40
CA TRP A 213 9.90 25.48 5.61
C TRP A 213 8.59 25.47 6.38
N LEU A 214 7.49 25.68 5.66
CA LEU A 214 6.15 25.72 6.24
C LEU A 214 5.76 24.40 6.90
N GLN A 215 6.27 23.26 6.47
CA GLN A 215 5.90 21.96 7.05
C GLN A 215 6.10 21.87 8.57
N THR A 216 7.03 22.66 9.13
CA THR A 216 7.27 22.69 10.58
C THR A 216 6.40 23.69 11.34
N GLN A 217 5.93 24.75 10.68
CA GLN A 217 5.20 25.86 11.31
C GLN A 217 3.69 25.78 11.06
N ASN A 218 3.32 25.45 9.83
CA ASN A 218 1.96 25.32 9.34
C ASN A 218 1.93 24.25 8.23
N PRO A 219 1.94 22.96 8.60
CA PRO A 219 1.97 21.87 7.63
C PRO A 219 0.74 21.82 6.71
N GLU A 220 -0.42 22.34 7.15
CA GLU A 220 -1.61 22.45 6.30
C GLU A 220 -1.39 23.41 5.12
N GLU A 221 -0.78 24.57 5.39
CA GLU A 221 -0.43 25.51 4.33
C GLU A 221 0.63 24.93 3.40
N ALA A 222 1.67 24.29 3.96
CA ALA A 222 2.71 23.61 3.18
C ALA A 222 2.11 22.58 2.22
N TRP A 223 1.17 21.78 2.73
CA TRP A 223 0.45 20.78 1.96
C TRP A 223 -0.35 21.42 0.82
N ARG A 224 -1.13 22.46 1.12
CA ARG A 224 -1.92 23.20 0.14
C ARG A 224 -1.05 23.75 -0.98
N MET A 225 0.10 24.33 -0.63
CA MET A 225 1.06 24.85 -1.60
C MET A 225 1.66 23.75 -2.46
N ALA A 226 2.09 22.63 -1.86
CA ALA A 226 2.65 21.49 -2.59
C ALA A 226 1.67 20.90 -3.61
N ILE A 227 0.37 20.88 -3.31
CA ILE A 227 -0.68 20.45 -4.25
C ILE A 227 -0.89 21.48 -5.37
N GLY A 228 -0.93 22.77 -5.05
CA GLY A 228 -1.30 23.85 -5.99
C GLY A 228 -0.28 24.17 -7.09
N ASP A 229 0.98 23.77 -6.93
CA ASP A 229 2.12 24.35 -7.65
C ASP A 229 2.26 24.01 -9.15
N GLY A 230 1.27 23.35 -9.79
CA GLY A 230 1.34 22.94 -11.21
C GLY A 230 2.50 21.99 -11.58
N LYS A 231 3.37 21.64 -10.63
CA LYS A 231 4.50 20.70 -10.77
C LYS A 231 4.05 19.31 -11.22
N GLN A 232 4.96 18.58 -11.86
CA GLN A 232 4.72 17.17 -12.19
C GLN A 232 4.51 16.37 -10.91
N LEU A 233 3.62 15.37 -10.97
CA LEU A 233 3.26 14.55 -9.81
C LEU A 233 4.47 13.94 -9.10
N THR A 234 5.48 13.48 -9.84
CA THR A 234 6.69 12.86 -9.28
C THR A 234 7.44 13.79 -8.33
N ASP A 235 7.46 15.09 -8.64
CA ASP A 235 8.14 16.09 -7.80
C ASP A 235 7.30 16.45 -6.56
N LYS A 236 5.96 16.45 -6.72
CA LYS A 236 5.03 16.71 -5.61
C LYS A 236 5.04 15.59 -4.58
N VAL A 237 5.16 14.35 -5.03
CA VAL A 237 5.02 13.17 -4.17
C VAL A 237 6.09 13.13 -3.07
N GLY A 238 7.36 13.40 -3.40
CA GLY A 238 8.43 13.45 -2.39
C GLY A 238 8.25 14.60 -1.40
N LEU A 239 7.81 15.77 -1.88
CA LEU A 239 7.54 16.92 -1.03
C LEU A 239 6.33 16.68 -0.10
N LEU A 240 5.23 16.14 -0.62
CA LEU A 240 4.05 15.79 0.16
C LEU A 240 4.37 14.73 1.22
N ALA A 241 5.23 13.75 0.91
CA ALA A 241 5.69 12.76 1.87
C ALA A 241 6.44 13.40 3.03
N SER A 242 7.40 14.29 2.73
CA SER A 242 8.15 15.05 3.75
C SER A 242 7.21 15.89 4.63
N ILE A 243 6.25 16.59 4.00
CA ILE A 243 5.28 17.41 4.73
C ILE A 243 4.41 16.53 5.63
N ALA A 244 3.90 15.41 5.11
CA ALA A 244 3.08 14.48 5.88
C ALA A 244 3.80 13.92 7.09
N GLU A 245 5.08 13.57 6.95
CA GLU A 245 5.89 13.02 8.04
C GLU A 245 6.07 14.04 9.16
N VAL A 246 6.38 15.30 8.82
CA VAL A 246 6.49 16.37 9.82
C VAL A 246 5.13 16.67 10.44
N TRP A 247 4.07 16.75 9.62
CA TRP A 247 2.71 17.01 10.09
C TRP A 247 2.23 15.91 11.03
N TRP A 248 2.42 14.64 10.69
CA TRP A 248 1.99 13.50 11.50
C TRP A 248 2.52 13.56 12.93
N ARG A 249 3.79 13.95 13.10
CA ARG A 249 4.41 14.11 14.43
C ARG A 249 3.77 15.23 15.26
N GLN A 250 3.13 16.20 14.63
CA GLN A 250 2.48 17.33 15.28
C GLN A 250 0.97 17.10 15.50
N ASP A 251 0.31 16.55 14.48
CA ASP A 251 -1.14 16.39 14.37
C ASP A 251 -1.48 15.27 13.36
N SER A 252 -1.48 14.03 13.83
CA SER A 252 -1.77 12.84 13.02
C SER A 252 -3.21 12.80 12.50
N GLU A 253 -4.18 13.30 13.29
CA GLU A 253 -5.58 13.40 12.86
C GLU A 253 -5.74 14.43 11.73
N GLY A 254 -5.12 15.60 11.84
CA GLY A 254 -5.17 16.66 10.83
C GLY A 254 -4.59 16.25 9.48
N VAL A 255 -3.43 15.58 9.46
CA VAL A 255 -2.85 15.08 8.20
C VAL A 255 -3.72 14.01 7.56
N LEU A 256 -4.31 13.08 8.33
CA LEU A 256 -5.23 12.09 7.77
C LEU A 256 -6.50 12.73 7.24
N GLN A 257 -7.07 13.69 7.96
CA GLN A 257 -8.23 14.43 7.50
C GLN A 257 -7.91 15.13 6.18
N LYS A 258 -6.75 15.78 6.05
CA LYS A 258 -6.35 16.38 4.77
C LYS A 258 -6.05 15.38 3.67
N MET A 259 -5.52 14.22 4.00
CA MET A 259 -5.39 13.14 3.02
C MET A 259 -6.77 12.71 2.51
N VAL A 260 -7.75 12.56 3.40
CA VAL A 260 -9.14 12.27 3.02
C VAL A 260 -9.71 13.38 2.15
N GLU A 261 -9.63 14.64 2.57
CA GLU A 261 -10.12 15.79 1.78
C GLU A 261 -9.46 15.90 0.41
N ALA A 262 -8.14 15.66 0.31
CA ALA A 262 -7.39 15.69 -0.94
C ALA A 262 -7.73 14.50 -1.86
N THR A 263 -8.30 13.44 -1.30
CA THR A 263 -8.67 12.22 -2.02
C THR A 263 -10.17 12.15 -2.31
N GLU A 264 -11.00 13.02 -1.69
CA GLU A 264 -12.44 13.13 -1.93
C GLU A 264 -12.74 13.30 -3.42
N PRO A 265 -13.60 12.44 -4.00
CA PRO A 265 -13.89 12.45 -5.42
C PRO A 265 -14.79 13.65 -5.74
N THR A 266 -14.19 14.81 -5.98
CA THR A 266 -14.98 16.01 -6.32
C THR A 266 -15.58 15.97 -7.73
N SER A 267 -15.16 15.06 -8.63
CA SER A 267 -15.93 14.65 -9.83
C SER A 267 -15.12 13.63 -10.64
N ASP A 268 -15.66 12.42 -10.91
CA ASP A 268 -15.25 11.38 -11.90
C ASP A 268 -13.75 11.00 -12.08
N GLN A 269 -12.82 11.66 -11.40
CA GLN A 269 -11.38 11.51 -11.56
C GLN A 269 -10.78 11.08 -10.23
N TRP A 270 -11.11 9.86 -9.81
CA TRP A 270 -10.17 9.10 -8.98
C TRP A 270 -8.95 8.80 -9.87
N ASN A 271 -8.13 9.82 -10.08
CA ASN A 271 -7.04 9.75 -11.03
C ASN A 271 -5.90 8.89 -10.46
N SER A 272 -5.04 8.42 -11.33
CA SER A 272 -3.82 7.68 -10.94
C SER A 272 -2.93 8.47 -9.99
N GLU A 273 -3.08 9.79 -9.94
CA GLU A 273 -2.25 10.69 -9.14
C GLU A 273 -2.59 10.59 -7.65
N THR A 274 -3.88 10.61 -7.31
CA THR A 274 -4.38 10.42 -5.95
C THR A 274 -3.92 9.08 -5.37
N HIS A 275 -3.90 8.01 -6.17
CA HIS A 275 -3.41 6.68 -5.74
C HIS A 275 -1.91 6.65 -5.48
N VAL A 276 -1.12 7.34 -6.32
CA VAL A 276 0.34 7.42 -6.13
C VAL A 276 0.65 8.24 -4.88
N ALA A 277 -0.02 9.39 -4.70
CA ALA A 277 0.13 10.20 -3.51
C ALA A 277 -0.24 9.41 -2.25
N LEU A 278 -1.43 8.78 -2.23
CA LEU A 278 -1.88 7.97 -1.09
C LEU A 278 -0.87 6.88 -0.72
N ARG A 279 -0.32 6.17 -1.71
CA ARG A 279 0.69 5.12 -1.44
C ARG A 279 1.97 5.67 -0.84
N VAL A 280 2.50 6.77 -1.36
CA VAL A 280 3.74 7.34 -0.82
C VAL A 280 3.53 7.93 0.56
N LEU A 281 2.37 8.54 0.80
CA LEU A 281 2.01 9.06 2.12
C LEU A 281 1.87 7.92 3.11
N VAL A 282 1.13 6.87 2.77
CA VAL A 282 1.02 5.67 3.59
C VAL A 282 2.38 5.08 3.88
N GLN A 283 3.26 4.99 2.88
CA GLN A 283 4.64 4.54 3.08
C GLN A 283 5.36 5.39 4.13
N ALA A 284 5.40 6.72 3.95
CA ALA A 284 6.10 7.63 4.86
C ALA A 284 5.56 7.54 6.29
N LEU A 285 4.24 7.43 6.47
CA LEU A 285 3.61 7.36 7.79
C LEU A 285 3.82 5.98 8.46
N THR A 286 3.72 4.92 7.68
CA THR A 286 3.79 3.53 8.16
C THR A 286 5.23 3.11 8.51
N GLU A 287 6.25 3.78 7.96
CA GLU A 287 7.66 3.58 8.35
C GLU A 287 7.93 3.96 9.82
N HIS A 288 7.17 4.89 10.40
CA HIS A 288 7.37 5.35 11.78
C HIS A 288 6.41 4.71 12.78
N SER A 289 5.13 4.54 12.44
CA SER A 289 4.10 4.10 13.39
C SER A 289 2.96 3.33 12.70
N PRO A 290 3.24 2.13 12.14
CA PRO A 290 2.29 1.42 11.28
C PRO A 290 0.99 1.06 11.99
N GLN A 291 1.07 0.69 13.28
CA GLN A 291 -0.10 0.38 14.10
C GLN A 291 -0.99 1.61 14.34
N GLU A 292 -0.39 2.75 14.69
CA GLU A 292 -1.13 3.99 14.94
C GLU A 292 -1.84 4.45 13.65
N VAL A 293 -1.13 4.42 12.51
CA VAL A 293 -1.70 4.75 11.20
C VAL A 293 -2.86 3.81 10.86
N PHE A 294 -2.73 2.51 11.14
CA PHE A 294 -3.81 1.54 10.91
C PHE A 294 -5.03 1.80 11.80
N GLU A 295 -4.83 2.03 13.10
CA GLU A 295 -5.91 2.32 14.06
C GLU A 295 -6.68 3.59 13.68
N GLN A 296 -5.96 4.65 13.30
CA GLN A 296 -6.59 5.87 12.80
C GLN A 296 -7.28 5.66 11.45
N ALA A 297 -6.68 4.88 10.52
CA ALA A 297 -7.33 4.58 9.25
C ALA A 297 -8.68 3.86 9.44
N VAL A 298 -8.78 2.97 10.42
CA VAL A 298 -10.02 2.23 10.76
C VAL A 298 -11.11 3.17 11.34
N SER A 299 -10.74 4.29 11.96
CA SER A 299 -11.70 5.24 12.54
C SER A 299 -12.33 6.17 11.49
N LEU A 300 -11.74 6.27 10.30
CA LEU A 300 -12.24 7.12 9.20
C LEU A 300 -13.61 6.67 8.67
N SER A 301 -14.29 7.58 7.96
CA SER A 301 -15.55 7.30 7.26
C SER A 301 -15.34 6.59 5.91
N GLU A 302 -16.38 5.92 5.40
CA GLU A 302 -16.35 5.36 4.04
C GLU A 302 -16.49 6.44 2.97
N PRO A 303 -15.93 6.25 1.75
CA PRO A 303 -15.21 5.06 1.24
C PRO A 303 -13.70 5.05 1.54
N PHE A 304 -13.16 6.11 2.16
CA PHE A 304 -11.72 6.30 2.33
C PHE A 304 -11.07 5.33 3.28
N ARG A 305 -11.79 4.97 4.35
CA ARG A 305 -11.35 3.95 5.29
C ARG A 305 -10.90 2.69 4.58
N GLU A 306 -11.67 2.14 3.64
CA GLU A 306 -11.31 0.89 2.99
C GLU A 306 -10.04 0.98 2.13
N ALA A 307 -9.84 2.09 1.42
CA ALA A 307 -8.64 2.31 0.62
C ALA A 307 -7.39 2.50 1.49
N LEU A 308 -7.50 3.30 2.55
CA LEU A 308 -6.37 3.59 3.44
C LEU A 308 -6.01 2.37 4.30
N VAL A 309 -6.99 1.71 4.93
CA VAL A 309 -6.74 0.50 5.72
C VAL A 309 -6.11 -0.59 4.86
N ARG A 310 -6.54 -0.74 3.60
CA ARG A 310 -5.88 -1.63 2.64
C ARG A 310 -4.42 -1.21 2.39
N ALA A 311 -4.17 0.03 1.99
CA ALA A 311 -2.83 0.51 1.68
C ALA A 311 -1.86 0.37 2.88
N VAL A 312 -2.31 0.70 4.09
CA VAL A 312 -1.54 0.56 5.32
C VAL A 312 -1.26 -0.92 5.61
N SER A 313 -2.26 -1.79 5.49
CA SER A 313 -2.06 -3.24 5.67
C SER A 313 -1.04 -3.79 4.68
N GLU A 314 -1.14 -3.38 3.42
CA GLU A 314 -0.22 -3.80 2.36
C GLU A 314 1.21 -3.36 2.65
N HIS A 315 1.42 -2.09 3.03
CA HIS A 315 2.75 -1.58 3.32
C HIS A 315 3.31 -2.17 4.62
N TRP A 316 2.54 -2.17 5.71
CA TRP A 316 2.95 -2.72 7.00
C TRP A 316 3.38 -4.19 6.87
N SER A 317 2.65 -4.98 6.07
CA SER A 317 2.98 -6.38 5.86
C SER A 317 4.32 -6.64 5.15
N GLN A 318 4.92 -5.63 4.52
CA GLN A 318 6.25 -5.74 3.91
C GLN A 318 7.38 -5.63 4.96
N PHE A 319 7.14 -4.98 6.09
CA PHE A 319 8.15 -4.74 7.14
C PHE A 319 7.94 -5.63 8.37
N ASP A 320 6.68 -5.78 8.81
CA ASP A 320 6.31 -6.64 9.93
C ASP A 320 4.98 -7.35 9.63
N PRO A 321 5.02 -8.42 8.80
CA PRO A 321 3.81 -9.14 8.43
C PRO A 321 3.09 -9.77 9.62
N ARG A 322 3.82 -10.12 10.69
CA ARG A 322 3.23 -10.72 11.89
C ARG A 322 2.37 -9.70 12.65
N ALA A 323 2.90 -8.52 12.93
CA ALA A 323 2.15 -7.47 13.60
C ALA A 323 0.97 -6.99 12.75
N ALA A 324 1.19 -6.80 11.44
CA ALA A 324 0.13 -6.45 10.49
C ALA A 324 -1.00 -7.48 10.49
N PHE A 325 -0.67 -8.78 10.52
CA PHE A 325 -1.67 -9.85 10.53
C PHE A 325 -2.48 -9.83 11.83
N ILE A 326 -1.81 -9.66 12.98
CA ILE A 326 -2.48 -9.57 14.28
C ILE A 326 -3.46 -8.40 14.28
N ALA A 327 -3.04 -7.22 13.84
CA ALA A 327 -3.89 -6.04 13.75
C ALA A 327 -5.08 -6.23 12.81
N ALA A 328 -4.85 -6.77 11.60
CA ALA A 328 -5.91 -7.09 10.64
C ALA A 328 -6.92 -8.09 11.20
N SER A 329 -6.44 -9.08 11.97
CA SER A 329 -7.26 -10.11 12.60
C SER A 329 -8.03 -9.63 13.84
N ALA A 330 -7.65 -8.50 14.42
CA ALA A 330 -8.34 -7.90 15.56
C ALA A 330 -9.53 -7.00 15.15
N HIS A 331 -9.71 -6.75 13.85
CA HIS A 331 -10.74 -5.85 13.36
C HIS A 331 -12.18 -6.33 13.72
N GLU A 332 -13.03 -5.40 14.17
CA GLU A 332 -14.36 -5.70 14.70
C GLU A 332 -15.33 -6.28 13.64
N SER A 333 -15.40 -5.64 12.47
CA SER A 333 -16.23 -6.13 11.35
C SER A 333 -15.72 -7.46 10.80
N ASP A 334 -16.54 -8.52 10.90
CA ASP A 334 -16.23 -9.86 10.39
C ASP A 334 -15.82 -9.90 8.91
N VAL A 335 -16.52 -9.13 8.07
CA VAL A 335 -16.24 -9.06 6.62
C VAL A 335 -14.90 -8.39 6.38
N ARG A 336 -14.64 -7.25 7.02
CA ARG A 336 -13.38 -6.52 6.85
C ARG A 336 -12.20 -7.28 7.44
N ARG A 337 -12.37 -7.86 8.63
CA ARG A 337 -11.37 -8.72 9.27
C ARG A 337 -10.91 -9.81 8.30
N LYS A 338 -11.83 -10.51 7.63
CA LYS A 338 -11.49 -11.53 6.63
C LYS A 338 -10.71 -10.97 5.44
N ILE A 339 -11.16 -9.85 4.88
CA ILE A 339 -10.52 -9.22 3.71
C ILE A 339 -9.09 -8.77 4.06
N LEU A 340 -8.92 -8.04 5.17
CA LEU A 340 -7.62 -7.52 5.60
C LEU A 340 -6.67 -8.64 6.00
N THR A 341 -7.15 -9.62 6.76
CA THR A 341 -6.35 -10.79 7.14
C THR A 341 -5.85 -11.52 5.90
N ARG A 342 -6.71 -11.68 4.87
CA ARG A 342 -6.32 -12.31 3.60
C ARG A 342 -5.27 -11.50 2.85
N ILE A 343 -5.42 -10.19 2.72
CA ILE A 343 -4.42 -9.33 2.05
C ILE A 343 -3.05 -9.45 2.72
N VAL A 344 -3.01 -9.34 4.05
CA VAL A 344 -1.74 -9.43 4.81
C VAL A 344 -1.15 -10.84 4.70
N ALA A 345 -1.98 -11.88 4.81
CA ALA A 345 -1.55 -13.26 4.66
C ALA A 345 -0.97 -13.54 3.26
N GLU A 346 -1.59 -13.02 2.20
CA GLU A 346 -1.08 -13.15 0.82
C GLU A 346 0.30 -12.51 0.68
N ILE A 347 0.51 -11.30 1.23
CA ILE A 347 1.80 -10.61 1.16
C ILE A 347 2.87 -11.35 1.96
N TRP A 348 2.55 -11.77 3.18
CA TRP A 348 3.46 -12.56 4.02
C TRP A 348 3.80 -13.89 3.35
N ALA A 349 2.80 -14.60 2.82
CA ALA A 349 3.02 -15.88 2.16
C ALA A 349 3.94 -15.75 0.95
N ARG A 350 3.85 -14.65 0.19
CA ARG A 350 4.72 -14.40 -0.96
C ARG A 350 6.19 -14.20 -0.57
N SER A 351 6.46 -13.60 0.58
CA SER A 351 7.84 -13.37 1.05
C SER A 351 8.40 -14.59 1.80
N ASN A 352 7.59 -15.20 2.66
CA ASN A 352 8.01 -16.31 3.52
C ASN A 352 6.83 -17.22 3.92
N PRO A 353 6.44 -18.18 3.07
CA PRO A 353 5.29 -19.03 3.35
C PRO A 353 5.51 -19.97 4.54
N TYR A 354 6.75 -20.40 4.80
CA TYR A 354 7.07 -21.29 5.92
C TYR A 354 6.89 -20.60 7.27
N GLU A 355 7.34 -19.35 7.39
CA GLU A 355 7.12 -18.59 8.61
C GLU A 355 5.63 -18.35 8.87
N LEU A 356 4.84 -18.10 7.81
CA LEU A 356 3.38 -18.02 7.95
C LEU A 356 2.77 -19.34 8.42
N ILE A 357 3.25 -20.50 7.92
CA ILE A 357 2.83 -21.83 8.38
C ILE A 357 3.12 -22.02 9.86
N ASP A 358 4.35 -21.74 10.29
CA ASP A 358 4.75 -21.84 11.70
C ASP A 358 3.86 -20.96 12.57
N PHE A 359 3.59 -19.73 12.11
CA PHE A 359 2.74 -18.79 12.81
C PHE A 359 1.29 -19.28 12.95
N THR A 360 0.75 -20.04 11.99
CA THR A 360 -0.64 -20.56 12.07
C THR A 360 -0.90 -21.38 13.33
N SER A 361 0.12 -22.10 13.84
CA SER A 361 0.00 -22.91 15.06
C SER A 361 -0.25 -22.06 16.31
N SER A 362 0.17 -20.79 16.30
CA SER A 362 0.00 -19.85 17.40
C SER A 362 -1.36 -19.13 17.39
N LEU A 363 -2.10 -19.19 16.27
CA LEU A 363 -3.36 -18.48 16.11
C LEU A 363 -4.51 -19.17 16.86
N LEU A 364 -5.03 -18.53 17.90
CA LEU A 364 -6.17 -19.03 18.67
C LEU A 364 -7.47 -19.04 17.86
N ALA A 365 -7.70 -18.00 17.06
CA ALA A 365 -8.90 -17.85 16.25
C ALA A 365 -8.87 -18.78 15.04
N LYS A 366 -9.86 -19.68 14.95
CA LYS A 366 -9.99 -20.61 13.82
C LYS A 366 -9.98 -19.89 12.47
N PRO A 367 -10.82 -18.87 12.19
CA PRO A 367 -10.87 -18.25 10.86
C PRO A 367 -9.54 -17.66 10.38
N SER A 368 -8.76 -17.03 11.26
CA SER A 368 -7.46 -16.46 10.89
C SER A 368 -6.44 -17.55 10.58
N ARG A 369 -6.45 -18.66 11.33
CA ARG A 369 -5.63 -19.84 11.07
C ARG A 369 -5.92 -20.44 9.70
N GLU A 370 -7.21 -20.53 9.36
CA GLU A 370 -7.68 -21.04 8.08
C GLU A 370 -7.18 -20.18 6.91
N ILE A 371 -7.33 -18.86 7.00
CA ILE A 371 -6.85 -17.90 5.98
C ILE A 371 -5.32 -17.96 5.83
N ALA A 372 -4.58 -17.94 6.94
CA ALA A 372 -3.12 -17.99 6.91
C ALA A 372 -2.60 -19.27 6.25
N MET A 373 -3.22 -20.42 6.56
CA MET A 373 -2.84 -21.70 5.96
C MET A 373 -3.20 -21.75 4.47
N GLU A 374 -4.37 -21.23 4.07
CA GLU A 374 -4.77 -21.12 2.67
C GLU A 374 -3.75 -20.32 1.85
N GLU A 375 -3.40 -19.11 2.29
CA GLU A 375 -2.45 -18.26 1.55
C GLU A 375 -1.03 -18.84 1.52
N ALA A 376 -0.59 -19.50 2.60
CA ALA A 376 0.70 -20.18 2.62
C ALA A 376 0.77 -21.33 1.60
N ILE A 377 -0.28 -22.17 1.53
CA ILE A 377 -0.38 -23.26 0.56
C ILE A 377 -0.39 -22.71 -0.87
N LEU A 378 -1.16 -21.65 -1.13
CA LEU A 378 -1.23 -21.04 -2.45
C LEU A 378 0.12 -20.45 -2.88
N SER A 379 0.85 -19.82 -1.95
CA SER A 379 2.19 -19.31 -2.23
C SER A 379 3.21 -20.43 -2.49
N LEU A 380 3.20 -21.49 -1.68
CA LEU A 380 4.03 -22.68 -1.93
C LEU A 380 3.67 -23.33 -3.26
N GLY A 381 2.39 -23.38 -3.65
CA GLY A 381 2.01 -23.95 -4.95
C GLY A 381 2.68 -23.29 -6.15
N ARG A 382 3.05 -22.01 -6.02
CA ARG A 382 3.75 -21.23 -7.05
C ARG A 382 5.27 -21.41 -7.02
N SER A 383 5.85 -21.78 -5.88
CA SER A 383 7.31 -21.86 -5.68
C SER A 383 7.84 -23.27 -5.46
N ASN A 384 7.14 -24.09 -4.68
CA ASN A 384 7.43 -25.47 -4.35
C ASN A 384 6.13 -26.31 -4.24
N ARG A 385 5.75 -26.87 -5.38
CA ARG A 385 4.47 -27.54 -5.55
C ARG A 385 4.31 -28.83 -4.75
N ASP A 386 5.38 -29.62 -4.65
CA ASP A 386 5.35 -30.91 -3.94
C ASP A 386 5.12 -30.68 -2.43
N GLU A 387 5.73 -29.66 -1.85
CA GLU A 387 5.49 -29.29 -0.45
C GLU A 387 4.10 -28.70 -0.20
N ALA A 388 3.57 -27.91 -1.14
CA ALA A 388 2.19 -27.43 -1.06
C ALA A 388 1.19 -28.60 -1.03
N ILE A 389 1.48 -29.65 -1.82
CA ILE A 389 0.69 -30.89 -1.84
C ILE A 389 0.82 -31.66 -0.53
N GLU A 390 2.03 -31.82 0.01
CA GLU A 390 2.25 -32.47 1.30
C GLU A 390 1.48 -31.75 2.41
N LEU A 391 1.54 -30.42 2.44
CA LEU A 391 0.77 -29.60 3.39
C LEU A 391 -0.74 -29.70 3.20
N LEU A 392 -1.21 -29.74 1.95
CA LEU A 392 -2.61 -30.01 1.65
C LEU A 392 -3.01 -31.35 2.23
N GLN A 393 -2.26 -32.43 1.94
CA GLN A 393 -2.51 -33.77 2.46
C GLN A 393 -2.51 -33.82 4.01
N ASP A 394 -1.60 -33.11 4.66
CA ASP A 394 -1.54 -33.00 6.13
C ASP A 394 -2.69 -32.17 6.72
N ALA A 395 -3.21 -31.22 5.94
CA ALA A 395 -4.42 -30.45 6.25
C ALA A 395 -5.71 -31.23 5.96
N HIS A 396 -5.65 -32.31 5.16
CA HIS A 396 -6.82 -33.11 4.81
C HIS A 396 -7.48 -33.71 6.07
N GLY A 397 -8.81 -33.72 6.07
CA GLY A 397 -9.62 -34.20 7.20
C GLY A 397 -9.79 -33.21 8.37
N LYS A 398 -9.19 -32.00 8.32
CA LYS A 398 -9.28 -30.99 9.40
C LYS A 398 -10.26 -29.83 9.15
N GLY A 399 -11.07 -29.84 8.08
CA GLY A 399 -12.21 -28.92 7.92
C GLY A 399 -12.34 -28.25 6.54
N PHE A 400 -13.13 -27.16 6.51
CA PHE A 400 -13.55 -26.42 5.31
C PHE A 400 -12.40 -25.77 4.52
N VAL A 401 -11.29 -25.42 5.18
CA VAL A 401 -10.10 -24.81 4.56
C VAL A 401 -9.56 -25.64 3.42
N ALA A 402 -9.49 -26.96 3.61
CA ALA A 402 -8.90 -27.85 2.63
C ALA A 402 -9.62 -27.73 1.28
N MET A 403 -10.95 -27.61 1.27
CA MET A 403 -11.70 -27.60 0.02
C MET A 403 -11.47 -26.34 -0.81
N ASN A 404 -11.52 -25.14 -0.19
CA ASN A 404 -11.33 -23.89 -0.93
C ASN A 404 -9.87 -23.72 -1.38
N SER A 405 -8.91 -24.11 -0.54
CA SER A 405 -7.49 -24.10 -0.90
C SER A 405 -7.20 -25.07 -2.03
N LEU A 406 -7.77 -26.29 -2.00
CA LEU A 406 -7.66 -27.27 -3.08
C LEU A 406 -8.23 -26.71 -4.38
N ASP A 407 -9.43 -26.14 -4.36
CA ASP A 407 -10.06 -25.62 -5.57
C ASP A 407 -9.22 -24.47 -6.18
N THR A 408 -8.74 -23.55 -5.37
CA THR A 408 -7.91 -22.43 -5.86
C THR A 408 -6.53 -22.91 -6.35
N PHE A 409 -5.86 -23.77 -5.57
CA PHE A 409 -4.55 -24.34 -5.91
C PHE A 409 -4.59 -25.12 -7.22
N PHE A 410 -5.56 -26.02 -7.38
CA PHE A 410 -5.66 -26.82 -8.61
C PHE A 410 -6.17 -26.02 -9.79
N SER A 411 -6.95 -24.95 -9.58
CA SER A 411 -7.26 -24.01 -10.67
C SER A 411 -5.97 -23.33 -11.15
N ASP A 412 -5.15 -22.79 -10.25
CA ASP A 412 -3.90 -22.12 -10.63
C ASP A 412 -2.90 -23.10 -11.26
N TRP A 413 -2.73 -24.30 -10.70
CA TRP A 413 -1.89 -25.33 -11.28
C TRP A 413 -2.40 -25.79 -12.66
N THR A 414 -3.71 -25.92 -12.85
CA THR A 414 -4.26 -26.31 -14.15
C THR A 414 -4.01 -25.25 -15.24
N LYS A 415 -4.01 -23.97 -14.87
CA LYS A 415 -3.68 -22.87 -15.79
C LYS A 415 -2.20 -22.89 -16.18
N GLU A 416 -1.32 -23.26 -15.25
CA GLU A 416 0.13 -23.27 -15.45
C GLU A 416 0.62 -24.56 -16.16
N ASP A 417 0.25 -25.73 -15.63
CA ASP A 417 0.61 -27.05 -16.16
C ASP A 417 -0.51 -28.07 -15.89
N ARG A 418 -1.48 -28.06 -16.80
CA ARG A 418 -2.60 -28.99 -16.84
C ARG A 418 -2.19 -30.45 -16.80
N HIS A 419 -1.15 -30.85 -17.55
CA HIS A 419 -0.78 -32.25 -17.66
C HIS A 419 -0.21 -32.77 -16.35
N ALA A 420 0.64 -31.99 -15.69
CA ALA A 420 1.15 -32.32 -14.37
C ALA A 420 0.02 -32.39 -13.33
N ALA A 421 -0.91 -31.44 -13.32
CA ALA A 421 -2.04 -31.43 -12.39
C ALA A 421 -2.90 -32.70 -12.55
N ILE A 422 -3.27 -33.04 -13.80
CA ILE A 422 -4.02 -34.27 -14.11
C ILE A 422 -3.22 -35.51 -13.72
N HIS A 423 -1.93 -35.56 -14.07
CA HIS A 423 -1.07 -36.70 -13.77
C HIS A 423 -0.97 -36.92 -12.26
N TRP A 424 -0.83 -35.86 -11.47
CA TRP A 424 -0.74 -35.94 -10.01
C TRP A 424 -2.00 -36.51 -9.39
N ILE A 425 -3.17 -35.97 -9.73
CA ILE A 425 -4.46 -36.50 -9.25
C ILE A 425 -4.59 -37.96 -9.68
N LEU A 426 -4.10 -38.30 -10.88
CA LEU A 426 -4.07 -39.67 -11.41
C LEU A 426 -3.17 -40.64 -10.65
N SER A 427 -2.07 -40.13 -10.10
CA SER A 427 -1.07 -40.94 -9.39
C SER A 427 -1.32 -41.08 -7.90
N ASP A 428 -1.96 -40.10 -7.26
CA ASP A 428 -2.22 -40.12 -5.82
C ASP A 428 -3.28 -41.18 -5.47
N GLN A 429 -2.87 -42.21 -4.72
CA GLN A 429 -3.75 -43.30 -4.27
C GLN A 429 -4.42 -43.01 -2.91
N ASP A 430 -3.88 -42.07 -2.14
CA ASP A 430 -4.33 -41.76 -0.78
C ASP A 430 -5.45 -40.70 -0.77
N LEU A 431 -5.57 -39.93 -1.85
CA LEU A 431 -6.64 -38.95 -2.04
C LEU A 431 -8.03 -39.61 -1.99
N LYS A 432 -8.89 -39.12 -1.08
CA LYS A 432 -10.24 -39.66 -0.92
C LYS A 432 -11.08 -39.36 -2.15
N GLU A 433 -12.03 -40.23 -2.39
CA GLU A 433 -12.86 -40.21 -3.59
C GLU A 433 -13.61 -38.88 -3.80
N HIS A 434 -14.15 -38.28 -2.74
CA HIS A 434 -14.85 -36.99 -2.84
C HIS A 434 -13.91 -35.80 -3.08
N GLU A 435 -12.69 -35.81 -2.53
CA GLU A 435 -11.66 -34.79 -2.77
C GLU A 435 -11.19 -34.86 -4.22
N ARG A 436 -10.90 -36.07 -4.70
CA ARG A 436 -10.56 -36.35 -6.10
C ARG A 436 -11.60 -35.79 -7.06
N LYS A 437 -12.90 -35.98 -6.77
CA LYS A 437 -14.00 -35.42 -7.59
C LYS A 437 -14.00 -33.90 -7.59
N GLY A 438 -13.87 -33.27 -6.42
CA GLY A 438 -13.82 -31.81 -6.30
C GLY A 438 -12.72 -31.22 -7.16
N ILE A 439 -11.52 -31.79 -7.06
CA ILE A 439 -10.36 -31.35 -7.84
C ILE A 439 -10.57 -31.59 -9.34
N LEU A 440 -11.04 -32.78 -9.75
CA LEU A 440 -11.30 -33.08 -11.17
C LEU A 440 -12.30 -32.10 -11.78
N ARG A 441 -13.37 -31.76 -11.04
CA ARG A 441 -14.33 -30.75 -11.46
C ARG A 441 -13.63 -29.41 -11.71
N VAL A 442 -12.81 -28.94 -10.76
CA VAL A 442 -12.07 -27.68 -10.89
C VAL A 442 -11.12 -27.70 -12.09
N ILE A 443 -10.39 -28.79 -12.32
CA ILE A 443 -9.54 -28.94 -13.50
C ILE A 443 -10.38 -28.80 -14.77
N LEU A 444 -11.49 -29.55 -14.87
CA LEU A 444 -12.34 -29.53 -16.06
C LEU A 444 -12.99 -28.17 -16.32
N GLU A 445 -13.35 -27.45 -15.26
CA GLU A 445 -13.89 -26.08 -15.33
C GLU A 445 -12.83 -25.05 -15.71
N THR A 446 -11.56 -25.28 -15.32
CA THR A 446 -10.45 -24.35 -15.57
C THR A 446 -9.84 -24.51 -16.96
N ILE A 447 -9.92 -25.69 -17.58
CA ILE A 447 -9.44 -25.91 -18.94
C ILE A 447 -10.20 -24.98 -19.90
N GLU A 448 -9.53 -24.02 -20.54
CA GLU A 448 -10.14 -23.13 -21.56
C GLU A 448 -10.70 -23.91 -22.77
N ILE A 449 -11.70 -23.32 -23.43
CA ILE A 449 -12.53 -23.95 -24.48
C ILE A 449 -11.74 -24.34 -25.74
N ASP A 450 -10.59 -23.72 -25.98
CA ASP A 450 -9.90 -23.83 -27.27
C ASP A 450 -9.15 -25.16 -27.48
N ASP A 451 -9.00 -26.00 -26.45
CA ASP A 451 -8.38 -27.33 -26.59
C ASP A 451 -9.34 -28.50 -26.28
N ALA A 452 -10.31 -28.65 -27.18
CA ALA A 452 -11.24 -29.78 -27.26
C ALA A 452 -10.53 -31.15 -27.18
N GLN A 453 -9.39 -31.28 -27.85
CA GLN A 453 -8.67 -32.56 -27.94
C GLN A 453 -8.01 -32.93 -26.63
N ASP A 454 -7.41 -31.97 -25.93
CA ASP A 454 -6.78 -32.24 -24.65
C ASP A 454 -7.78 -32.53 -23.54
N ARG A 455 -8.98 -31.93 -23.58
CA ARG A 455 -10.08 -32.35 -22.70
C ARG A 455 -10.47 -33.81 -22.95
N ALA A 456 -10.65 -34.20 -24.21
CA ALA A 456 -11.01 -35.56 -24.58
C ALA A 456 -9.90 -36.57 -24.19
N ARG A 457 -8.62 -36.21 -24.35
CA ARG A 457 -7.47 -37.04 -23.96
C ARG A 457 -7.32 -37.17 -22.44
N ALA A 458 -7.46 -36.06 -21.72
CA ALA A 458 -7.50 -36.05 -20.27
C ALA A 458 -8.58 -37.02 -19.80
N TRP A 459 -9.81 -36.83 -20.30
CA TRP A 459 -10.94 -37.70 -19.98
C TRP A 459 -10.66 -39.18 -20.30
N ALA A 460 -10.13 -39.49 -21.49
CA ALA A 460 -9.85 -40.87 -21.89
C ALA A 460 -8.76 -41.53 -21.03
N THR A 461 -7.92 -40.72 -20.38
CA THR A 461 -6.92 -41.18 -19.42
C THR A 461 -7.55 -41.40 -18.05
N LEU A 462 -8.39 -40.47 -17.59
CA LEU A 462 -9.14 -40.56 -16.33
C LEU A 462 -10.04 -41.81 -16.30
N SER A 463 -10.86 -42.03 -17.34
CA SER A 463 -11.80 -43.16 -17.43
C SER A 463 -11.11 -44.51 -17.48
N ARG A 464 -9.95 -44.61 -18.16
CA ARG A 464 -9.16 -45.85 -18.21
C ARG A 464 -8.54 -46.21 -16.87
N ARG A 465 -8.10 -45.23 -16.07
CA ARG A 465 -7.38 -45.51 -14.81
C ARG A 465 -8.33 -45.75 -13.63
N TRP A 466 -9.56 -45.22 -13.66
CA TRP A 466 -10.47 -45.22 -12.50
C TRP A 466 -11.82 -45.85 -12.78
N HIS A 467 -11.79 -47.14 -13.09
CA HIS A 467 -12.93 -47.93 -13.55
C HIS A 467 -14.17 -47.96 -12.64
N GLN A 468 -14.07 -47.60 -11.35
CA GLN A 468 -15.19 -47.68 -10.39
C GLN A 468 -15.68 -46.29 -9.95
N SER A 469 -14.75 -45.33 -9.79
CA SER A 469 -15.04 -43.94 -9.43
C SER A 469 -15.65 -43.15 -10.60
N VAL A 470 -15.12 -43.36 -11.81
CA VAL A 470 -15.59 -42.67 -13.00
C VAL A 470 -16.97 -43.18 -13.39
N GLU A 471 -17.31 -44.45 -13.18
CA GLU A 471 -18.66 -44.98 -13.46
C GLU A 471 -19.78 -44.16 -12.80
N GLU A 472 -19.64 -43.89 -11.50
CA GLU A 472 -20.63 -43.13 -10.74
C GLU A 472 -20.78 -41.67 -11.22
N HIS A 473 -19.77 -41.11 -11.90
CA HIS A 473 -19.68 -39.68 -12.23
C HIS A 473 -19.51 -39.40 -13.73
N GLU A 474 -19.46 -40.44 -14.57
CA GLU A 474 -19.28 -40.35 -16.02
C GLU A 474 -20.31 -39.39 -16.63
N SER A 475 -21.54 -39.46 -16.15
CA SER A 475 -22.63 -38.61 -16.65
C SER A 475 -22.54 -37.15 -16.25
N GLU A 476 -22.04 -36.84 -15.06
CA GLU A 476 -21.82 -35.47 -14.60
C GLU A 476 -20.66 -34.84 -15.37
N LEU A 477 -19.55 -35.56 -15.51
CA LEU A 477 -18.35 -35.12 -16.22
C LEU A 477 -18.62 -34.94 -17.72
N VAL A 478 -19.33 -35.87 -18.36
CA VAL A 478 -19.75 -35.72 -19.77
C VAL A 478 -20.73 -34.56 -19.92
N GLY A 479 -21.60 -34.32 -18.92
CA GLY A 479 -22.47 -33.15 -18.88
C GLY A 479 -21.69 -31.84 -18.82
N LEU A 480 -20.66 -31.75 -17.97
CA LEU A 480 -19.76 -30.59 -17.89
C LEU A 480 -18.99 -30.38 -19.20
N LEU A 481 -18.46 -31.45 -19.78
CA LEU A 481 -17.78 -31.40 -21.08
C LEU A 481 -18.75 -30.92 -22.16
N ALA A 482 -19.98 -31.41 -22.20
CA ALA A 482 -20.95 -31.04 -23.22
C ALA A 482 -21.39 -29.57 -23.16
N LYS A 483 -21.33 -28.92 -21.99
CA LYS A 483 -21.57 -27.48 -21.84
C LYS A 483 -20.50 -26.63 -22.52
N THR A 484 -19.28 -27.15 -22.59
CA THR A 484 -18.09 -26.39 -23.01
C THR A 484 -17.56 -26.85 -24.38
N ASP A 485 -17.74 -28.12 -24.73
CA ASP A 485 -17.36 -28.77 -25.98
C ASP A 485 -18.27 -29.99 -26.24
N ILE A 486 -19.32 -29.73 -27.00
CA ILE A 486 -20.35 -30.71 -27.30
C ILE A 486 -19.85 -31.83 -28.23
N GLU A 487 -18.86 -31.58 -29.07
CA GLU A 487 -18.34 -32.58 -30.01
C GLU A 487 -17.50 -33.63 -29.29
N SER A 488 -16.60 -33.18 -28.41
CA SER A 488 -15.82 -34.10 -27.58
C SER A 488 -16.72 -34.93 -26.69
N ALA A 489 -17.73 -34.31 -26.06
CA ALA A 489 -18.71 -35.06 -25.28
C ALA A 489 -19.43 -36.14 -26.10
N ILE A 490 -19.91 -35.82 -27.31
CA ILE A 490 -20.54 -36.79 -28.20
C ILE A 490 -19.58 -37.92 -28.58
N SER A 491 -18.31 -37.61 -28.85
CA SER A 491 -17.29 -38.60 -29.22
C SER A 491 -17.01 -39.63 -28.13
N LEU A 492 -17.25 -39.28 -26.86
CA LEU A 492 -17.05 -40.16 -25.72
C LEU A 492 -18.22 -41.11 -25.49
N LEU A 493 -19.45 -40.70 -25.84
CA LEU A 493 -20.69 -41.46 -25.59
C LEU A 493 -20.64 -42.94 -26.02
N PRO A 494 -20.06 -43.31 -27.18
CA PRO A 494 -19.99 -44.71 -27.59
C PRO A 494 -19.19 -45.59 -26.64
N ASN A 495 -18.19 -45.02 -25.96
CA ASN A 495 -17.25 -45.73 -25.09
C ASN A 495 -17.71 -45.82 -23.63
N LEU A 496 -18.81 -45.15 -23.28
CA LEU A 496 -19.36 -45.18 -21.93
C LEU A 496 -20.04 -46.51 -21.61
N ARG A 497 -20.04 -46.89 -20.33
CA ARG A 497 -20.69 -48.11 -19.86
C ARG A 497 -22.21 -47.95 -19.80
N ARG A 498 -22.93 -49.07 -19.82
CA ARG A 498 -24.41 -49.11 -19.96
C ARG A 498 -25.12 -48.19 -18.96
N GLU A 499 -24.69 -48.16 -17.70
CA GLU A 499 -25.35 -47.40 -16.62
C GLU A 499 -25.19 -45.89 -16.81
N SER A 500 -23.96 -45.41 -17.02
CA SER A 500 -23.66 -43.99 -17.16
C SER A 500 -23.94 -43.45 -18.57
N LYS A 501 -23.97 -44.32 -19.59
CA LYS A 501 -24.23 -43.98 -20.99
C LYS A 501 -25.60 -43.35 -21.19
N LEU A 502 -26.65 -43.89 -20.56
CA LEU A 502 -28.00 -43.32 -20.67
C LEU A 502 -28.07 -41.92 -20.05
N ALA A 503 -27.55 -41.76 -18.84
CA ALA A 503 -27.53 -40.48 -18.14
C ALA A 503 -26.70 -39.44 -18.91
N SER A 504 -25.56 -39.84 -19.46
CA SER A 504 -24.69 -38.99 -20.28
C SER A 504 -25.36 -38.58 -21.60
N ILE A 505 -25.92 -39.54 -22.35
CA ILE A 505 -26.67 -39.27 -23.59
C ILE A 505 -27.83 -38.31 -23.32
N SER A 506 -28.55 -38.51 -22.21
CA SER A 506 -29.63 -37.62 -21.76
C SER A 506 -29.13 -36.22 -21.44
N GLY A 507 -28.00 -36.09 -20.73
CA GLY A 507 -27.34 -34.83 -20.45
C GLY A 507 -26.94 -34.07 -21.72
N VAL A 508 -26.16 -34.71 -22.60
CA VAL A 508 -25.71 -34.14 -23.88
C VAL A 508 -26.91 -33.75 -24.75
N GLY A 509 -27.93 -34.61 -24.82
CA GLY A 509 -29.13 -34.35 -25.59
C GLY A 509 -29.87 -33.09 -25.14
N ARG A 510 -30.01 -32.88 -23.81
CA ARG A 510 -30.64 -31.65 -23.27
C ARG A 510 -29.86 -30.39 -23.63
N ILE A 511 -28.53 -30.47 -23.66
CA ILE A 511 -27.69 -29.34 -24.06
C ILE A 511 -27.85 -29.07 -25.55
N LEU A 512 -27.79 -30.11 -26.41
CA LEU A 512 -28.04 -29.98 -27.85
C LEU A 512 -29.39 -29.32 -28.15
N VAL A 513 -30.46 -29.72 -27.44
CA VAL A 513 -31.78 -29.08 -27.58
C VAL A 513 -31.75 -27.61 -27.15
N SER A 514 -31.07 -27.30 -26.05
CA SER A 514 -30.95 -25.92 -25.55
C SER A 514 -30.12 -25.04 -26.48
N SER A 515 -29.21 -25.64 -27.25
CA SER A 515 -28.42 -24.98 -28.30
C SER A 515 -29.08 -25.01 -29.70
N ASP A 516 -30.39 -25.29 -29.79
CA ASP A 516 -31.18 -25.39 -31.03
C ASP A 516 -30.64 -26.40 -32.06
N GLN A 517 -30.10 -27.53 -31.57
CA GLN A 517 -29.64 -28.66 -32.38
C GLN A 517 -30.43 -29.96 -32.09
N PRO A 518 -31.77 -29.92 -32.10
CA PRO A 518 -32.60 -31.05 -31.66
C PRO A 518 -32.47 -32.29 -32.54
N ASN A 519 -32.24 -32.14 -33.85
CA ASN A 519 -32.01 -33.28 -34.75
C ASN A 519 -30.75 -34.06 -34.38
N ARG A 520 -29.72 -33.39 -33.85
CA ARG A 520 -28.52 -34.04 -33.33
C ARG A 520 -28.82 -34.76 -32.02
N ALA A 521 -29.61 -34.17 -31.13
CA ALA A 521 -30.07 -34.83 -29.91
C ALA A 521 -30.83 -36.12 -30.24
N LEU A 522 -31.80 -36.08 -31.17
CA LEU A 522 -32.55 -37.27 -31.57
C LEU A 522 -31.67 -38.39 -32.13
N LYS A 523 -30.58 -38.06 -32.84
CA LYS A 523 -29.62 -39.06 -33.33
C LYS A 523 -28.85 -39.76 -32.22
N LEU A 524 -28.69 -39.16 -31.04
CA LEU A 524 -28.02 -39.83 -29.92
C LEU A 524 -28.80 -41.05 -29.42
N ALA A 525 -30.11 -41.14 -29.68
CA ALA A 525 -30.92 -42.32 -29.36
C ALA A 525 -30.44 -43.59 -30.09
N ASP A 526 -29.73 -43.44 -31.22
CA ASP A 526 -29.17 -44.58 -31.96
C ASP A 526 -28.05 -45.27 -31.16
N LEU A 527 -27.46 -44.60 -30.16
CA LEU A 527 -26.46 -45.14 -29.23
C LEU A 527 -27.10 -45.91 -28.04
N LEU A 528 -28.42 -45.86 -27.89
CA LEU A 528 -29.18 -46.51 -26.82
C LEU A 528 -29.82 -47.82 -27.29
N MET A 529 -30.04 -48.73 -26.34
CA MET A 529 -30.85 -49.93 -26.56
C MET A 529 -32.32 -49.56 -26.77
N GLU A 530 -33.08 -50.44 -27.42
CA GLU A 530 -34.46 -50.19 -27.82
C GLU A 530 -35.38 -49.84 -26.64
N ASP A 531 -35.19 -50.50 -25.49
CA ASP A 531 -35.94 -50.26 -24.25
C ASP A 531 -35.65 -48.89 -23.61
N GLN A 532 -34.49 -48.29 -23.86
CA GLN A 532 -34.10 -46.98 -23.31
C GLN A 532 -34.48 -45.80 -24.21
N ARG A 533 -34.78 -46.03 -25.49
CA ARG A 533 -35.03 -44.96 -26.47
C ARG A 533 -36.29 -44.16 -26.15
N SER A 534 -37.35 -44.84 -25.72
CA SER A 534 -38.62 -44.20 -25.39
C SER A 534 -38.47 -43.17 -24.27
N ASP A 535 -37.77 -43.53 -23.20
CA ASP A 535 -37.52 -42.64 -22.05
C ASP A 535 -36.64 -41.46 -22.45
N TYR A 536 -35.61 -41.71 -23.25
CA TYR A 536 -34.76 -40.66 -23.80
C TYR A 536 -35.56 -39.67 -24.65
N TYR A 537 -36.32 -40.14 -25.65
CA TYR A 537 -37.14 -39.27 -26.50
C TYR A 537 -38.13 -38.45 -25.68
N SER A 538 -38.79 -39.08 -24.70
CA SER A 538 -39.71 -38.39 -23.80
C SER A 538 -39.02 -37.23 -23.06
N SER A 539 -37.81 -37.46 -22.53
CA SER A 539 -37.04 -36.41 -21.84
C SER A 539 -36.62 -35.26 -22.78
N ILE A 540 -36.22 -35.59 -24.01
CA ILE A 540 -35.76 -34.63 -25.02
C ILE A 540 -36.92 -33.80 -25.55
N PHE A 541 -38.06 -34.42 -25.84
CA PHE A 541 -39.26 -33.72 -26.27
C PHE A 541 -39.84 -32.84 -25.17
N LEU A 542 -39.82 -33.29 -23.92
CA LEU A 542 -40.24 -32.46 -22.79
C LEU A 542 -39.37 -31.19 -22.69
N GLN A 543 -38.04 -31.35 -22.71
CA GLN A 543 -37.11 -30.22 -22.69
C GLN A 543 -37.30 -29.29 -23.91
N TRP A 544 -37.44 -29.87 -25.11
CA TRP A 544 -37.59 -29.10 -26.34
C TRP A 544 -38.93 -28.36 -26.39
N SER A 545 -40.00 -28.95 -25.87
CA SER A 545 -41.31 -28.29 -25.80
C SER A 545 -41.27 -27.02 -24.96
N GLY A 546 -40.48 -27.01 -23.88
CA GLY A 546 -40.25 -25.84 -23.05
C GLY A 546 -39.44 -24.73 -23.74
N ASN A 547 -38.50 -25.11 -24.63
CA ASN A 547 -37.63 -24.16 -25.33
C ASN A 547 -38.25 -23.63 -26.63
N ASN A 548 -38.85 -24.49 -27.46
CA ASN A 548 -39.38 -24.15 -28.79
C ASN A 548 -40.45 -25.14 -29.28
N TYR A 549 -41.66 -25.07 -28.70
CA TYR A 549 -42.79 -25.93 -29.04
C TYR A 549 -43.16 -25.96 -30.55
N LYS A 550 -43.07 -24.83 -31.26
CA LYS A 550 -43.42 -24.77 -32.68
C LYS A 550 -42.45 -25.56 -33.55
N HIS A 551 -41.15 -25.48 -33.26
CA HIS A 551 -40.13 -26.24 -33.97
C HIS A 551 -40.25 -27.75 -33.67
N LEU A 552 -40.59 -28.09 -32.43
CA LEU A 552 -40.87 -29.47 -32.03
C LEU A 552 -42.02 -30.09 -32.85
N LEU A 553 -43.18 -29.43 -32.94
CA LEU A 553 -44.33 -29.95 -33.70
C LEU A 553 -43.98 -30.25 -35.16
N LYS A 554 -43.35 -29.28 -35.84
CA LYS A 554 -42.91 -29.45 -37.23
C LYS A 554 -41.94 -30.62 -37.40
N THR A 555 -41.08 -30.85 -36.40
CA THR A 555 -40.13 -31.96 -36.45
C THR A 555 -40.82 -33.29 -36.21
N ILE A 556 -41.74 -33.39 -35.25
CA ILE A 556 -42.53 -34.60 -34.99
C ILE A 556 -43.29 -35.03 -36.26
N GLU A 557 -43.91 -34.08 -36.97
CA GLU A 557 -44.61 -34.34 -38.25
C GLU A 557 -43.69 -34.92 -39.34
N SER A 558 -42.39 -34.67 -39.25
CA SER A 558 -41.39 -35.16 -40.20
C SER A 558 -40.72 -36.48 -39.80
N LEU A 559 -40.93 -36.95 -38.56
CA LEU A 559 -40.31 -38.18 -38.08
C LEU A 559 -41.06 -39.43 -38.61
N PRO A 560 -40.35 -40.53 -38.93
CA PRO A 560 -41.00 -41.78 -39.32
C PRO A 560 -41.90 -42.30 -38.19
N THR A 561 -43.08 -42.83 -38.54
CA THR A 561 -44.12 -43.30 -37.60
C THR A 561 -43.64 -44.39 -36.61
N LYS A 562 -42.47 -44.99 -36.83
CA LYS A 562 -41.83 -45.96 -35.93
C LYS A 562 -40.96 -45.32 -34.83
N LYS A 563 -40.69 -44.01 -34.90
CA LYS A 563 -39.90 -43.24 -33.91
C LYS A 563 -40.78 -42.36 -33.01
N ILE A 564 -42.07 -42.26 -33.35
CA ILE A 564 -43.16 -41.65 -32.56
C ILE A 564 -43.78 -42.78 -31.75
#